data_AF-A0AAV7ALU1-F1
#
_entry.id   AF-A0AAV7ALU1-F1
#
_cell.length_a   1.000
_cell.length_b   1.000
_cell.length_c   1.000
_cell.angle_alpha   90.00
_cell.angle_beta   90.00
_cell.angle_gamma   90.00
#
_symmetry.space_group_name_H-M   'P 1'
#
loop_
_entity.id
_entity.type
_entity.pdbx_description
1 polymer ?
#
loop_
_entity_poly.entity_id
_entity_poly.type
_entity_poly.pdbx_seq_one_letter_code
_entity_poly.pdbx_strand_id
1 'polypeptide(L)'
;MSGGRQEEFRTWLRDDLGRTLDDIFHEHMQELILMKFIYICQYDNCLTYRRIYHPPSQPDDLVQPGFFKGTYGSHGLEIVMLSFHGTVAKATKITGDPNVPAGQPTLEIDLTRPVRLPVLDHLQNIDELTRLIMDIYDEINREQRLARSEEEGASVRVEEPLQGPSSPTKPKARQIDVQGELKPPDQQAFALPDEVMARNEDYPRSCRLCFYGTGLIAGHGFSSPERTPGLFILFDDDRFGFIWLELKSFSLYSRMRDKFQNSRPPSPEAFDEMLKAMQQWTT
;
A
#
# COMPACT_ATOMS: atom_id res chain seq x y z
N MET A 1 -11.66 -40.72 -19.85
CA MET A 1 -11.45 -39.30 -19.50
C MET A 1 -10.22 -39.23 -18.59
N SER A 2 -9.03 -39.12 -19.17
CA SER A 2 -7.77 -39.28 -18.44
C SER A 2 -7.18 -37.92 -18.08
N GLY A 3 -7.34 -37.51 -16.82
CA GLY A 3 -6.68 -36.33 -16.26
C GLY A 3 -7.04 -36.08 -14.79
N GLY A 4 -8.34 -36.16 -14.46
CA GLY A 4 -8.83 -35.95 -13.09
C GLY A 4 -8.33 -34.65 -12.44
N ARG A 5 -8.46 -34.56 -11.11
CA ARG A 5 -8.04 -33.38 -10.33
C ARG A 5 -6.54 -33.07 -10.43
N GLN A 6 -5.72 -34.09 -10.69
CA GLN A 6 -4.28 -33.89 -10.84
C GLN A 6 -3.92 -33.12 -12.12
N GLU A 7 -4.61 -33.41 -13.23
CA GLU A 7 -4.36 -32.69 -14.49
C GLU A 7 -4.94 -31.27 -14.46
N GLU A 8 -6.10 -31.09 -13.80
CA GLU A 8 -6.64 -29.76 -13.51
C GLU A 8 -5.62 -28.92 -12.73
N PHE A 9 -5.00 -29.49 -11.69
CA PHE A 9 -3.98 -28.81 -10.90
C PHE A 9 -2.75 -28.45 -11.75
N ARG A 10 -2.22 -29.38 -12.56
CA ARG A 10 -1.06 -29.11 -13.43
C ARG A 10 -1.34 -28.02 -14.46
N THR A 11 -2.56 -28.01 -15.00
CA THR A 11 -3.00 -26.99 -15.97
C THR A 11 -3.09 -25.64 -15.29
N TRP A 12 -3.80 -25.55 -14.16
CA TRP A 12 -3.94 -24.33 -13.38
C TRP A 12 -2.58 -23.77 -12.94
N LEU A 13 -1.66 -24.62 -12.47
CA LEU A 13 -0.33 -24.21 -12.03
C LEU A 13 0.51 -23.62 -13.17
N ARG A 14 0.38 -24.20 -14.38
CA ARG A 14 1.03 -23.68 -15.58
C ARG A 14 0.47 -22.33 -15.99
N ASP A 15 -0.83 -22.14 -15.88
CA ASP A 15 -1.49 -20.88 -16.24
C ASP A 15 -1.22 -19.77 -15.20
N ASP A 16 -1.21 -20.08 -13.90
CA ASP A 16 -1.01 -19.10 -12.81
C ASP A 16 0.48 -18.73 -12.65
N LEU A 17 1.39 -19.71 -12.70
CA LEU A 17 2.80 -19.52 -12.36
C LEU A 17 3.79 -19.82 -13.50
N GLY A 18 3.36 -20.50 -14.58
CA GLY A 18 4.26 -20.89 -15.67
C GLY A 18 5.35 -21.90 -15.27
N ARG A 19 5.23 -22.54 -14.10
CA ARG A 19 6.23 -23.46 -13.52
C ARG A 19 5.56 -24.74 -13.02
N THR A 20 6.34 -25.80 -12.83
CA THR A 20 5.86 -27.02 -12.16
C THR A 20 6.01 -26.89 -10.65
N LEU A 21 5.34 -27.76 -9.88
CA LEU A 21 5.44 -27.73 -8.42
C LEU A 21 6.85 -28.05 -7.94
N ASP A 22 7.54 -28.97 -8.64
CA ASP A 22 8.92 -29.38 -8.34
C ASP A 22 9.93 -28.24 -8.53
N ASP A 23 9.61 -27.26 -9.39
CA ASP A 23 10.44 -26.07 -9.60
C ASP A 23 10.35 -25.06 -8.43
N ILE A 24 9.39 -25.26 -7.51
CA ILE A 24 9.13 -24.36 -6.39
C ILE A 24 9.90 -24.86 -5.17
N PHE A 25 11.06 -24.25 -4.91
CA PHE A 25 11.99 -24.71 -3.87
C PHE A 25 11.47 -24.63 -2.42
N HIS A 26 10.46 -23.81 -2.13
CA HIS A 26 9.96 -23.62 -0.77
C HIS A 26 8.70 -24.45 -0.52
N GLU A 27 8.79 -25.45 0.36
CA GLU A 27 7.67 -26.33 0.74
C GLU A 27 6.43 -25.53 1.19
N HIS A 28 6.62 -24.52 2.05
CA HIS A 28 5.52 -23.65 2.48
C HIS A 28 4.79 -22.96 1.31
N MET A 29 5.52 -22.57 0.25
CA MET A 29 4.89 -21.99 -0.95
C MET A 29 4.09 -23.05 -1.71
N GLN A 30 4.57 -24.30 -1.78
CA GLN A 30 3.82 -25.41 -2.38
C GLN A 30 2.51 -25.67 -1.64
N GLU A 31 2.53 -25.67 -0.30
CA GLU A 31 1.34 -25.82 0.54
C GLU A 31 0.30 -24.72 0.28
N LEU A 32 0.74 -23.47 0.23
CA LEU A 32 -0.13 -22.32 -0.06
C LEU A 32 -0.76 -22.41 -1.45
N ILE A 33 0.01 -22.83 -2.46
CA ILE A 33 -0.46 -23.03 -3.83
C ILE A 33 -1.51 -24.13 -3.90
N LEU A 34 -1.24 -25.27 -3.25
CA LEU A 34 -2.18 -26.39 -3.17
C LEU A 34 -3.49 -25.97 -2.48
N MET A 35 -3.38 -25.27 -1.35
CA MET A 35 -4.53 -24.74 -0.63
C MET A 35 -5.35 -23.77 -1.49
N LYS A 36 -4.69 -22.82 -2.17
CA LYS A 36 -5.32 -21.86 -3.09
C LYS A 36 -6.09 -22.58 -4.19
N PHE A 37 -5.47 -23.56 -4.85
CA PHE A 37 -6.10 -24.35 -5.89
C PHE A 37 -7.35 -25.09 -5.37
N ILE A 38 -7.20 -25.83 -4.27
CA ILE A 38 -8.31 -26.62 -3.71
C ILE A 38 -9.49 -25.71 -3.35
N TYR A 39 -9.21 -24.58 -2.68
CA TYR A 39 -10.22 -23.62 -2.22
C TYR A 39 -10.96 -22.97 -3.40
N ILE A 40 -10.25 -22.43 -4.39
CA ILE A 40 -10.85 -21.79 -5.57
C ILE A 40 -11.70 -22.81 -6.34
N CYS A 41 -11.19 -24.02 -6.54
CA CYS A 41 -11.93 -25.05 -7.25
C CYS A 41 -13.19 -25.55 -6.53
N GLN A 42 -13.34 -25.34 -5.22
CA GLN A 42 -14.60 -25.70 -4.53
C GLN A 42 -15.78 -24.87 -5.02
N TYR A 43 -15.55 -23.65 -5.51
CA TYR A 43 -16.62 -22.81 -6.03
C TYR A 43 -17.15 -23.33 -7.37
N ASP A 44 -16.37 -24.08 -8.14
CA ASP A 44 -16.74 -24.58 -9.47
C ASP A 44 -17.40 -23.49 -10.35
N ASN A 45 -16.82 -22.29 -10.33
CA ASN A 45 -17.32 -21.07 -10.98
C ASN A 45 -18.72 -20.59 -10.55
N CYS A 46 -19.30 -21.15 -9.49
CA CYS A 46 -20.51 -20.66 -8.84
C CYS A 46 -20.17 -19.47 -7.91
N LEU A 47 -19.90 -18.32 -8.53
CA LEU A 47 -19.36 -17.13 -7.88
C LEU A 47 -20.39 -16.02 -7.71
N THR A 48 -20.31 -15.31 -6.57
CA THR A 48 -20.98 -14.02 -6.38
C THR A 48 -19.98 -12.90 -6.63
N TYR A 49 -20.31 -11.97 -7.53
CA TYR A 49 -19.48 -10.81 -7.81
C TYR A 49 -20.00 -9.57 -7.09
N ARG A 50 -19.08 -8.78 -6.54
CA ARG A 50 -19.36 -7.47 -5.95
C ARG A 50 -18.67 -6.39 -6.76
N ARG A 51 -19.33 -5.24 -6.89
CA ARG A 51 -18.84 -4.14 -7.73
C ARG A 51 -17.64 -3.46 -7.07
N ILE A 52 -16.60 -3.23 -7.86
CA ILE A 52 -15.47 -2.36 -7.52
C ILE A 52 -15.28 -1.32 -8.63
N TYR A 53 -14.63 -0.20 -8.31
CA TYR A 53 -14.34 0.87 -9.26
C TYR A 53 -12.84 1.11 -9.38
N HIS A 54 -12.43 1.66 -10.51
CA HIS A 54 -11.13 2.27 -10.68
C HIS A 54 -11.02 3.51 -9.79
N PRO A 55 -9.87 3.77 -9.16
CA PRO A 55 -9.69 4.97 -8.35
C PRO A 55 -9.84 6.25 -9.20
N PRO A 56 -10.48 7.30 -8.67
CA PRO A 56 -10.49 8.63 -9.29
C PRO A 56 -9.06 9.19 -9.32
N SER A 57 -8.76 10.05 -10.29
CA SER A 57 -7.46 10.71 -10.42
C SER A 57 -7.61 12.21 -10.24
N GLN A 58 -6.67 12.82 -9.52
CA GLN A 58 -6.55 14.25 -9.31
C GLN A 58 -5.24 14.77 -9.94
N PRO A 59 -5.17 16.05 -10.35
CA PRO A 59 -3.96 16.64 -10.92
C PRO A 59 -2.75 16.64 -9.97
N ASP A 60 -3.00 16.72 -8.67
CA ASP A 60 -1.96 16.78 -7.64
C ASP A 60 -1.53 15.38 -7.14
N ASP A 61 -2.08 14.30 -7.72
CA ASP A 61 -1.68 12.95 -7.38
C ASP A 61 -0.21 12.71 -7.75
N LEU A 62 0.51 12.01 -6.87
CA LEU A 62 1.92 11.70 -7.05
C LEU A 62 2.23 10.96 -8.36
N VAL A 63 1.31 10.07 -8.74
CA VAL A 63 1.28 9.30 -10.00
C VAL A 63 -0.16 8.99 -10.34
N GLN A 64 -0.44 8.55 -11.57
CA GLN A 64 -1.78 8.10 -11.92
C GLN A 64 -2.24 6.96 -10.99
N PRO A 65 -3.37 7.07 -10.27
CA PRO A 65 -3.87 5.97 -9.47
C PRO A 65 -4.36 4.82 -10.37
N GLY A 66 -4.46 3.61 -9.83
CA GLY A 66 -4.88 2.44 -10.60
C GLY A 66 -4.46 1.10 -10.00
N PHE A 67 -4.46 0.05 -10.82
CA PHE A 67 -4.14 -1.31 -10.40
C PHE A 67 -2.69 -1.68 -10.68
N PHE A 68 -2.07 -2.37 -9.73
CA PHE A 68 -0.68 -2.79 -9.77
C PHE A 68 -0.56 -4.25 -9.37
N LYS A 69 0.37 -4.98 -10.01
CA LYS A 69 0.79 -6.31 -9.58
C LYS A 69 1.94 -6.14 -8.60
N GLY A 70 1.80 -6.69 -7.40
CA GLY A 70 2.76 -6.60 -6.30
C GLY A 70 3.28 -7.95 -5.86
N THR A 71 4.53 -8.04 -5.41
CA THR A 71 5.10 -9.26 -4.83
C THR A 71 4.80 -9.38 -3.33
N TYR A 72 4.28 -10.54 -2.89
CA TYR A 72 3.91 -10.85 -1.50
C TYR A 72 4.57 -12.14 -1.00
N GLY A 73 5.90 -12.23 -1.10
CA GLY A 73 6.67 -13.32 -0.48
C GLY A 73 6.31 -14.71 -1.00
N SER A 74 5.91 -15.62 -0.11
CA SER A 74 5.44 -16.99 -0.44
C SER A 74 4.03 -17.02 -1.03
N HIS A 75 3.25 -15.97 -0.90
CA HIS A 75 1.89 -15.89 -1.46
C HIS A 75 1.90 -15.56 -2.96
N GLY A 76 3.05 -15.18 -3.52
CA GLY A 76 3.22 -14.91 -4.94
C GLY A 76 2.87 -13.48 -5.31
N LEU A 77 2.19 -13.30 -6.45
CA LEU A 77 1.73 -12.00 -6.93
C LEU A 77 0.31 -11.71 -6.44
N GLU A 78 0.09 -10.48 -6.00
CA GLU A 78 -1.24 -9.96 -5.68
C GLU A 78 -1.52 -8.70 -6.51
N ILE A 79 -2.80 -8.44 -6.75
CA ILE A 79 -3.28 -7.19 -7.36
C ILE A 79 -3.64 -6.23 -6.26
N VAL A 80 -3.07 -5.03 -6.28
CA VAL A 80 -3.42 -3.92 -5.40
C VAL A 80 -3.94 -2.73 -6.19
N MET A 81 -4.81 -1.95 -5.57
CA MET A 81 -5.33 -0.70 -6.09
C MET A 81 -4.70 0.46 -5.32
N LEU A 82 -3.91 1.28 -6.02
CA LEU A 82 -3.36 2.53 -5.49
C LEU A 82 -4.39 3.67 -5.67
N SER A 83 -4.74 4.33 -4.58
CA SER A 83 -5.68 5.46 -4.55
C SER A 83 -5.17 6.58 -3.64
N PHE A 84 -5.55 7.83 -3.91
CA PHE A 84 -5.12 9.02 -3.17
C PHE A 84 -6.29 9.64 -2.41
N HIS A 85 -6.02 10.04 -1.16
CA HIS A 85 -7.00 10.51 -0.17
C HIS A 85 -6.42 11.74 0.53
N GLY A 86 -6.33 12.86 -0.21
CA GLY A 86 -5.67 14.07 0.25
C GLY A 86 -4.18 13.84 0.48
N THR A 87 -3.73 13.87 1.74
CA THR A 87 -2.33 13.67 2.10
C THR A 87 -1.94 12.22 2.36
N VAL A 88 -2.83 11.26 2.09
CA VAL A 88 -2.58 9.84 2.29
C VAL A 88 -2.79 9.08 0.99
N ALA A 89 -1.84 8.24 0.60
CA ALA A 89 -2.06 7.24 -0.46
C ALA A 89 -2.33 5.87 0.17
N LYS A 90 -3.24 5.10 -0.41
CA LYS A 90 -3.61 3.76 0.06
C LYS A 90 -3.46 2.75 -1.06
N ALA A 91 -2.81 1.62 -0.75
CA ALA A 91 -2.84 0.43 -1.58
C ALA A 91 -3.81 -0.58 -0.97
N THR A 92 -4.93 -0.83 -1.64
CA THR A 92 -5.96 -1.79 -1.20
C THR A 92 -5.84 -3.09 -1.98
N LYS A 93 -5.85 -4.24 -1.29
CA LYS A 93 -5.81 -5.55 -1.94
C LYS A 93 -7.06 -5.81 -2.77
N ILE A 94 -6.89 -6.06 -4.06
CA ILE A 94 -7.96 -6.54 -4.97
C ILE A 94 -8.00 -8.06 -4.95
N THR A 95 -6.82 -8.69 -5.02
CA THR A 95 -6.62 -10.07 -4.60
C THR A 95 -5.84 -10.06 -3.28
N GLY A 96 -5.95 -11.13 -2.51
CA GLY A 96 -5.21 -11.24 -1.26
C GLY A 96 -4.99 -12.69 -0.85
N ASP A 97 -4.43 -12.82 0.34
CA ASP A 97 -3.96 -14.08 0.87
C ASP A 97 -4.59 -14.35 2.25
N PRO A 98 -4.39 -15.53 2.84
CA PRO A 98 -4.95 -15.87 4.14
C PRO A 98 -4.46 -14.99 5.30
N ASN A 99 -3.34 -14.28 5.13
CA ASN A 99 -2.81 -13.38 6.15
C ASN A 99 -3.47 -12.01 6.02
N VAL A 100 -3.41 -11.39 4.84
CA VAL A 100 -4.09 -10.11 4.55
C VAL A 100 -5.03 -10.32 3.38
N PRO A 101 -6.34 -10.43 3.62
CA PRO A 101 -7.32 -10.80 2.60
C PRO A 101 -7.61 -9.65 1.64
N ALA A 102 -8.27 -10.00 0.52
CA ALA A 102 -8.79 -9.02 -0.42
C ALA A 102 -9.73 -8.01 0.28
N GLY A 103 -9.67 -6.76 -0.15
CA GLY A 103 -10.42 -5.64 0.41
C GLY A 103 -9.70 -4.87 1.52
N GLN A 104 -8.65 -5.43 2.13
CA GLN A 104 -7.90 -4.74 3.19
C GLN A 104 -6.87 -3.74 2.64
N PRO A 105 -6.65 -2.60 3.31
CA PRO A 105 -5.62 -1.62 2.96
C PRO A 105 -4.23 -2.12 3.39
N THR A 106 -3.55 -2.82 2.49
CA THR A 106 -2.24 -3.44 2.75
C THR A 106 -1.13 -2.42 2.94
N LEU A 107 -1.20 -1.24 2.31
CA LEU A 107 -0.25 -0.14 2.54
C LEU A 107 -1.01 1.17 2.75
N GLU A 108 -0.52 2.00 3.66
CA GLU A 108 -0.90 3.41 3.78
C GLU A 108 0.37 4.26 3.85
N ILE A 109 0.43 5.28 2.99
CA ILE A 109 1.60 6.13 2.78
C ILE A 109 1.24 7.54 3.22
N ASP A 110 2.05 8.11 4.11
CA ASP A 110 1.91 9.49 4.56
C ASP A 110 2.68 10.42 3.62
N LEU A 111 1.95 11.13 2.75
CA LEU A 111 2.54 12.02 1.76
C LEU A 111 3.10 13.32 2.38
N THR A 112 2.84 13.56 3.67
CA THR A 112 3.43 14.69 4.42
C THR A 112 4.80 14.37 5.02
N ARG A 113 5.22 13.10 4.97
CA ARG A 113 6.45 12.60 5.59
C ARG A 113 7.44 12.07 4.53
N PRO A 114 8.00 12.96 3.69
CA PRO A 114 9.01 12.55 2.72
C PRO A 114 10.27 12.07 3.44
N VAL A 115 10.84 10.99 2.95
CA VAL A 115 12.08 10.39 3.47
C VAL A 115 13.21 10.75 2.51
N ARG A 116 14.24 11.42 3.02
CA ARG A 116 15.48 11.63 2.26
C ARG A 116 16.38 10.43 2.47
N LEU A 117 16.64 9.67 1.40
CA LEU A 117 17.53 8.54 1.49
C LEU A 117 18.96 8.99 1.72
N PRO A 118 19.74 8.25 2.53
CA PRO A 118 21.17 8.49 2.64
C PRO A 118 21.89 8.07 1.35
N VAL A 119 23.19 8.36 1.27
CA VAL A 119 24.05 7.92 0.16
C VAL A 119 24.05 6.38 0.07
N LEU A 120 24.28 5.83 -1.13
CA LEU A 120 24.10 4.40 -1.44
C LEU A 120 24.75 3.45 -0.41
N ASP A 121 26.00 3.71 0.00
CA ASP A 121 26.73 2.86 0.95
C ASP A 121 26.03 2.77 2.32
N HIS A 122 25.39 3.86 2.75
CA HIS A 122 24.61 3.94 3.99
C HIS A 122 23.22 3.30 3.83
N LEU A 123 22.62 3.44 2.65
CA LEU A 123 21.33 2.82 2.34
C LEU A 123 21.41 1.28 2.37
N GLN A 124 22.59 0.71 2.08
CA GLN A 124 22.82 -0.73 2.17
C GLN A 124 22.77 -1.28 3.61
N ASN A 125 22.89 -0.41 4.61
CA ASN A 125 22.78 -0.79 6.02
C ASN A 125 21.33 -0.69 6.53
N ILE A 126 20.72 -1.85 6.82
CA ILE A 126 19.33 -1.90 7.30
C ILE A 126 19.13 -1.20 8.64
N ASP A 127 20.14 -1.15 9.52
CA ASP A 127 20.02 -0.51 10.83
C ASP A 127 19.90 1.01 10.70
N GLU A 128 20.62 1.61 9.74
CA GLU A 128 20.54 3.05 9.46
C GLU A 128 19.17 3.41 8.88
N LEU A 129 18.69 2.63 7.91
CA LEU A 129 17.34 2.81 7.36
C LEU A 129 16.27 2.63 8.43
N THR A 130 16.39 1.61 9.28
CA THR A 130 15.43 1.34 10.36
C THR A 130 15.39 2.52 11.35
N ARG A 131 16.54 3.04 11.79
CA ARG A 131 16.58 4.22 12.67
C ARG A 131 15.88 5.42 12.04
N LEU A 132 16.17 5.73 10.78
CA LEU A 132 15.56 6.85 10.06
C LEU A 132 14.02 6.77 10.04
N ILE A 133 13.48 5.58 9.75
CA ILE A 133 12.02 5.39 9.68
C ILE A 133 11.39 5.38 11.07
N MET A 134 12.06 4.80 12.06
CA MET A 134 11.56 4.78 13.44
C MET A 134 11.57 6.17 14.07
N ASP A 135 12.52 7.05 13.75
CA ASP A 135 12.52 8.43 14.20
C ASP A 135 11.27 9.19 13.71
N ILE A 136 10.87 8.96 12.45
CA ILE A 136 9.63 9.52 11.88
C ILE A 136 8.40 8.91 12.56
N TYR A 137 8.38 7.59 12.77
CA TYR A 137 7.31 6.91 13.48
C TYR A 137 7.10 7.48 14.90
N ASP A 138 8.19 7.69 15.64
CA ASP A 138 8.15 8.25 16.99
C ASP A 138 7.73 9.72 17.02
N GLU A 139 8.07 10.51 15.99
CA GLU A 139 7.53 11.85 15.80
C GLU A 139 6.01 11.83 15.58
N ILE A 140 5.53 11.03 14.63
CA ILE A 140 4.09 10.87 14.34
C ILE A 140 3.32 10.45 15.60
N ASN A 141 3.84 9.47 16.34
CA ASN A 141 3.21 9.00 17.57
C ASN A 141 3.17 10.07 18.67
N ARG A 142 4.20 10.92 18.76
CA ARG A 142 4.20 12.07 19.69
C ARG A 142 3.16 13.10 19.30
N GLU A 143 3.09 13.48 18.02
CA GLU A 143 2.09 14.43 17.52
C GLU A 143 0.66 13.93 17.73
N GLN A 144 0.37 12.65 17.42
CA GLN A 144 -0.95 12.06 17.62
C GLN A 144 -1.36 11.96 19.10
N ARG A 145 -0.39 11.82 20.02
CA ARG A 145 -0.67 11.87 21.47
C ARG A 145 -1.01 13.29 21.91
N LEU A 146 -0.25 14.28 21.45
CA LEU A 146 -0.48 15.69 21.77
C LEU A 146 -1.84 16.16 21.24
N ALA A 147 -2.18 15.86 19.99
CA ALA A 147 -3.47 16.22 19.40
C ALA A 147 -4.65 15.63 20.19
N ARG A 148 -4.58 14.35 20.59
CA ARG A 148 -5.62 13.73 21.43
C ARG A 148 -5.76 14.39 22.80
N SER A 149 -4.64 14.75 23.45
CA SER A 149 -4.68 15.44 24.74
C SER A 149 -5.26 16.86 24.63
N GLU A 150 -5.06 17.56 23.51
CA GLU A 150 -5.66 18.88 23.25
C GLU A 150 -7.17 18.78 23.00
N GLU A 151 -7.63 17.77 22.26
CA GLU A 151 -9.06 17.49 22.04
C GLU A 151 -9.79 17.12 23.34
N GLU A 152 -9.19 16.28 24.18
CA GLU A 152 -9.75 15.92 25.50
C GLU A 152 -9.76 17.11 26.47
N GLY A 153 -8.70 17.94 26.47
CA GLY A 153 -8.60 19.15 27.31
C GLY A 153 -9.54 20.29 26.89
N ALA A 154 -9.91 20.37 25.61
CA ALA A 154 -10.90 21.33 25.11
C ALA A 154 -12.35 20.97 25.50
N SER A 155 -12.65 19.69 25.77
CA SER A 155 -13.99 19.23 26.17
C SER A 155 -14.40 19.59 27.61
N VAL A 156 -13.45 20.02 28.45
CA VAL A 156 -13.69 20.34 29.88
C VAL A 156 -13.94 21.85 30.12
N ARG A 157 -13.99 22.69 29.06
CA ARG A 157 -14.22 24.13 29.19
C ARG A 157 -15.56 24.58 28.59
N VAL A 158 -16.65 24.35 29.32
CA VAL A 158 -17.92 25.10 29.24
C VAL A 158 -18.44 25.16 30.69
N GLU A 159 -18.53 26.28 31.40
CA GLU A 159 -19.46 27.41 31.23
C GLU A 159 -18.93 28.68 31.93
N GLU A 160 -18.99 29.85 31.27
CA GLU A 160 -19.86 30.98 31.70
C GLU A 160 -19.83 32.13 30.65
N PRO A 161 -20.93 32.91 30.51
CA PRO A 161 -21.21 33.76 29.35
C PRO A 161 -20.94 35.25 29.60
N LEU A 162 -20.68 36.04 28.54
CA LEU A 162 -21.15 37.44 28.40
C LEU A 162 -20.81 38.06 27.01
N GLN A 163 -21.88 38.33 26.26
CA GLN A 163 -22.23 39.47 25.38
C GLN A 163 -21.14 40.21 24.54
N GLY A 164 -21.37 40.28 23.21
CA GLY A 164 -20.56 40.99 22.18
C GLY A 164 -20.81 42.50 22.07
N PRO A 165 -20.69 43.17 20.88
CA PRO A 165 -20.18 42.74 19.57
C PRO A 165 -19.07 43.65 18.99
N SER A 166 -18.29 43.17 18.01
CA SER A 166 -17.71 44.04 16.94
C SER A 166 -17.19 43.22 15.77
N SER A 167 -17.58 43.62 14.56
CA SER A 167 -16.92 43.26 13.28
C SER A 167 -15.86 44.34 12.95
N PRO A 168 -15.09 44.29 11.85
CA PRO A 168 -14.67 43.17 10.98
C PRO A 168 -13.14 43.17 10.72
N THR A 169 -12.52 42.02 10.42
CA THR A 169 -11.29 42.06 9.58
C THR A 169 -11.06 40.75 8.84
N LYS A 170 -11.04 40.85 7.50
CA LYS A 170 -10.62 39.79 6.58
C LYS A 170 -9.15 39.40 6.88
N PRO A 171 -8.79 38.11 7.00
CA PRO A 171 -7.39 37.74 7.02
C PRO A 171 -6.80 37.98 5.63
N LYS A 172 -5.75 38.79 5.57
CA LYS A 172 -4.90 38.93 4.39
C LYS A 172 -4.28 37.56 4.10
N ALA A 173 -4.54 37.04 2.91
CA ALA A 173 -3.81 35.91 2.36
C ALA A 173 -2.32 36.24 2.38
N ARG A 174 -1.53 35.42 3.08
CA ARG A 174 -0.09 35.38 2.86
C ARG A 174 0.10 34.80 1.46
N GLN A 175 0.48 35.67 0.52
CA GLN A 175 1.06 35.23 -0.75
C GLN A 175 2.31 34.43 -0.41
N ILE A 176 2.23 33.12 -0.63
CA ILE A 176 3.42 32.32 -0.81
C ILE A 176 3.86 32.60 -2.25
N ASP A 177 4.93 33.36 -2.41
CA ASP A 177 5.65 33.47 -3.67
C ASP A 177 6.24 32.09 -3.99
N VAL A 178 5.49 31.27 -4.73
CA VAL A 178 5.99 30.07 -5.38
C VAL A 178 6.45 30.45 -6.79
N GLN A 179 7.51 31.26 -6.86
CA GLN A 179 8.36 31.35 -8.05
C GLN A 179 9.68 30.66 -7.74
N GLY A 180 9.61 29.33 -7.71
CA GLY A 180 10.75 28.46 -7.93
C GLY A 180 10.25 27.38 -8.86
N GLU A 181 10.69 27.41 -10.11
CA GLU A 181 10.54 26.26 -11.01
C GLU A 181 11.10 25.04 -10.29
N LEU A 182 10.23 24.15 -9.81
CA LEU A 182 10.66 22.83 -9.35
C LEU A 182 11.21 22.11 -10.58
N LYS A 183 12.53 22.09 -10.71
CA LYS A 183 13.22 21.06 -11.49
C LYS A 183 12.62 19.70 -11.11
N PRO A 184 12.41 18.79 -12.08
CA PRO A 184 11.95 17.44 -11.75
C PRO A 184 12.90 16.88 -10.67
N PRO A 185 12.38 16.23 -9.62
CA PRO A 185 13.24 15.71 -8.55
C PRO A 185 14.31 14.84 -9.18
N ASP A 186 15.58 15.22 -8.99
CA ASP A 186 16.72 14.50 -9.52
C ASP A 186 16.57 13.03 -9.09
N GLN A 187 16.47 12.12 -10.06
CA GLN A 187 16.49 10.69 -9.77
C GLN A 187 17.74 10.38 -8.96
N GLN A 188 17.55 9.87 -7.74
CA GLN A 188 18.66 9.43 -6.90
C GLN A 188 18.90 7.94 -7.09
N ALA A 189 20.15 7.50 -6.97
CA ALA A 189 20.50 6.08 -7.00
C ALA A 189 19.82 5.33 -5.84
N PHE A 190 19.43 4.09 -6.09
CA PHE A 190 18.73 3.24 -5.13
C PHE A 190 19.26 1.80 -5.18
N ALA A 191 19.52 1.25 -4.00
CA ALA A 191 19.75 -0.17 -3.77
C ALA A 191 19.02 -0.58 -2.50
N LEU A 192 18.59 -1.84 -2.44
CA LEU A 192 18.05 -2.40 -1.20
C LEU A 192 19.17 -2.59 -0.16
N PRO A 193 18.85 -2.49 1.14
CA PRO A 193 19.73 -2.98 2.19
C PRO A 193 20.07 -4.45 2.01
N ASP A 194 21.28 -4.86 2.40
CA ASP A 194 21.82 -6.19 2.09
C ASP A 194 20.97 -7.32 2.71
N GLU A 195 20.36 -7.10 3.87
CA GLU A 195 19.50 -8.08 4.55
C GLU A 195 18.05 -8.08 4.06
N VAL A 196 17.66 -7.17 3.16
CA VAL A 196 16.28 -7.06 2.67
C VAL A 196 16.04 -8.03 1.52
N MET A 197 15.16 -9.00 1.76
CA MET A 197 14.80 -10.02 0.79
C MET A 197 13.85 -9.48 -0.29
N ALA A 198 14.25 -9.58 -1.55
CA ALA A 198 13.41 -9.28 -2.71
C ALA A 198 13.13 -10.56 -3.50
N ARG A 199 11.86 -10.80 -3.86
CA ARG A 199 11.50 -11.89 -4.78
C ARG A 199 11.91 -11.62 -6.23
N ASN A 200 12.01 -10.35 -6.60
CA ASN A 200 12.48 -9.91 -7.91
C ASN A 200 13.73 -9.05 -7.72
N GLU A 201 14.86 -9.51 -8.24
CA GLU A 201 16.13 -8.78 -8.21
C GLU A 201 16.22 -7.70 -9.31
N ASP A 202 15.35 -7.78 -10.32
CA ASP A 202 15.22 -6.78 -11.39
C ASP A 202 14.25 -5.66 -10.98
N TYR A 203 14.66 -4.91 -9.95
CA TYR A 203 14.01 -3.67 -9.55
C TYR A 203 14.80 -2.44 -10.04
N PRO A 204 14.14 -1.29 -10.27
CA PRO A 204 14.81 -0.07 -10.72
C PRO A 204 15.89 0.39 -9.72
N ARG A 205 17.07 0.78 -10.24
CA ARG A 205 18.23 1.21 -9.44
C ARG A 205 18.29 2.71 -9.19
N SER A 206 17.16 3.39 -9.40
CA SER A 206 16.99 4.81 -9.13
C SER A 206 15.55 5.10 -8.73
N CYS A 207 15.34 5.97 -7.75
CA CYS A 207 14.02 6.40 -7.31
C CYS A 207 13.84 7.92 -7.39
N ARG A 208 12.59 8.36 -7.52
CA ARG A 208 12.22 9.78 -7.56
C ARG A 208 11.94 10.33 -6.17
N LEU A 209 11.14 9.61 -5.38
CA LEU A 209 10.62 10.05 -4.10
C LEU A 209 10.48 8.87 -3.16
N CYS A 210 10.65 9.14 -1.87
CA CYS A 210 10.40 8.17 -0.82
C CYS A 210 9.54 8.82 0.28
N PHE A 211 8.66 8.03 0.88
CA PHE A 211 7.76 8.49 1.93
C PHE A 211 7.69 7.45 3.04
N TYR A 212 7.46 7.93 4.26
CA TYR A 212 7.06 7.07 5.35
C TYR A 212 5.72 6.39 5.00
N GLY A 213 5.63 5.11 5.28
CA GLY A 213 4.38 4.39 5.17
C GLY A 213 4.29 3.29 6.22
N THR A 214 3.12 2.67 6.27
CA THR A 214 2.87 1.50 7.10
C THR A 214 2.28 0.39 6.27
N GLY A 215 2.67 -0.83 6.56
CA GLY A 215 2.11 -2.04 5.97
C GLY A 215 1.20 -2.75 6.98
N LEU A 216 0.05 -3.24 6.52
CA LEU A 216 -0.79 -4.12 7.33
C LEU A 216 -0.25 -5.55 7.25
N ILE A 217 0.04 -6.14 8.41
CA ILE A 217 0.43 -7.54 8.55
C ILE A 217 -0.55 -8.25 9.49
N ALA A 218 -0.66 -9.57 9.37
CA ALA A 218 -1.43 -10.40 10.28
C ALA A 218 -0.94 -11.86 10.21
N GLY A 219 -1.30 -12.64 11.23
CA GLY A 219 -1.15 -14.09 11.18
C GLY A 219 -2.16 -14.75 10.23
N HIS A 220 -2.00 -16.06 10.00
CA HIS A 220 -2.87 -16.83 9.14
C HIS A 220 -4.34 -16.77 9.60
N GLY A 221 -5.26 -16.56 8.67
CA GLY A 221 -6.67 -16.34 8.95
C GLY A 221 -6.97 -14.90 9.39
N PHE A 222 -6.14 -13.94 8.96
CA PHE A 222 -6.22 -12.52 9.33
C PHE A 222 -6.23 -12.29 10.86
N SER A 223 -5.46 -13.09 11.61
CA SER A 223 -5.43 -13.05 13.06
C SER A 223 -4.50 -11.94 13.56
N SER A 224 -4.97 -11.16 14.55
CA SER A 224 -4.20 -10.08 15.20
C SER A 224 -3.57 -9.11 14.20
N PRO A 225 -4.36 -8.45 13.34
CA PRO A 225 -3.83 -7.53 12.35
C PRO A 225 -3.21 -6.30 12.99
N GLU A 226 -2.04 -5.90 12.50
CA GLU A 226 -1.31 -4.73 12.99
C GLU A 226 -0.59 -3.99 11.85
N ARG A 227 -0.34 -2.70 12.06
CA ARG A 227 0.37 -1.87 11.09
C ARG A 227 1.83 -1.73 11.51
N THR A 228 2.73 -2.12 10.62
CA THR A 228 4.17 -2.03 10.85
C THR A 228 4.79 -0.92 10.00
N PRO A 229 5.78 -0.16 10.53
CA PRO A 229 6.47 0.88 9.78
C PRO A 229 7.23 0.34 8.57
N GLY A 230 7.31 1.17 7.53
CA GLY A 230 8.05 0.86 6.33
C GLY A 230 8.38 2.08 5.47
N LEU A 231 9.11 1.82 4.40
CA LEU A 231 9.51 2.84 3.43
C LEU A 231 8.79 2.60 2.11
N PHE A 232 7.99 3.58 1.68
CA PHE A 232 7.47 3.62 0.32
C PHE A 232 8.50 4.27 -0.61
N ILE A 233 8.74 3.66 -1.78
CA ILE A 233 9.67 4.13 -2.79
C ILE A 233 8.95 4.28 -4.13
N LEU A 234 8.94 5.49 -4.69
CA LEU A 234 8.47 5.73 -6.05
C LEU A 234 9.65 5.67 -7.02
N PHE A 235 9.64 4.72 -7.96
CA PHE A 235 10.69 4.60 -8.97
C PHE A 235 10.38 5.47 -10.19
N ASP A 236 9.19 5.30 -10.76
CA ASP A 236 8.70 6.00 -11.95
C ASP A 236 7.16 6.06 -11.93
N ASP A 237 6.53 6.48 -13.03
CA ASP A 237 5.07 6.65 -13.11
C ASP A 237 4.30 5.32 -13.00
N ASP A 238 4.95 4.18 -13.24
CA ASP A 238 4.34 2.85 -13.33
C ASP A 238 4.86 1.86 -12.30
N ARG A 239 5.89 2.22 -11.53
CA ARG A 239 6.53 1.32 -10.56
C ARG A 239 6.81 2.01 -9.24
N PHE A 240 6.44 1.32 -8.17
CA PHE A 240 6.79 1.68 -6.80
C PHE A 240 7.19 0.43 -6.01
N GLY A 241 7.79 0.64 -4.86
CA GLY A 241 8.18 -0.42 -3.94
C GLY A 241 7.83 -0.09 -2.50
N PHE A 242 7.84 -1.10 -1.65
CA PHE A 242 7.68 -0.95 -0.21
C PHE A 242 8.66 -1.87 0.53
N ILE A 243 9.45 -1.30 1.43
CA ILE A 243 10.30 -2.06 2.35
C ILE A 243 9.54 -2.25 3.66
N TRP A 244 9.29 -3.51 3.99
CA TRP A 244 8.72 -3.97 5.25
C TRP A 244 9.86 -4.14 6.26
N LEU A 245 10.02 -3.20 7.19
CA LEU A 245 11.19 -3.17 8.07
C LEU A 245 11.27 -4.40 8.98
N GLU A 246 10.19 -4.71 9.68
CA GLU A 246 10.14 -5.85 10.60
C GLU A 246 10.34 -7.20 9.91
N LEU A 247 9.88 -7.30 8.66
CA LEU A 247 9.97 -8.53 7.88
C LEU A 247 11.27 -8.64 7.08
N LYS A 248 12.10 -7.58 7.06
CA LYS A 248 13.26 -7.44 6.17
C LYS A 248 12.94 -7.88 4.74
N SER A 249 11.83 -7.38 4.21
CA SER A 249 11.26 -7.83 2.94
C SER A 249 10.96 -6.64 2.03
N PHE A 250 11.07 -6.84 0.73
CA PHE A 250 10.76 -5.85 -0.29
C PHE A 250 9.64 -6.33 -1.21
N SER A 251 8.60 -5.51 -1.33
CA SER A 251 7.54 -5.67 -2.31
C SER A 251 7.72 -4.70 -3.47
N LEU A 252 7.81 -5.22 -4.70
CA LEU A 252 7.82 -4.43 -5.92
C LEU A 252 6.44 -4.44 -6.57
N TYR A 253 5.98 -3.28 -7.01
CA TYR A 253 4.68 -3.08 -7.64
C TYR A 253 4.85 -2.51 -9.05
N SER A 254 4.17 -3.10 -10.02
CA SER A 254 4.18 -2.65 -11.42
C SER A 254 2.77 -2.48 -11.95
N ARG A 255 2.50 -1.36 -12.63
CA ARG A 255 1.18 -0.99 -13.14
C ARG A 255 0.64 -2.03 -14.13
N MET A 256 -0.65 -2.34 -13.99
CA MET A 256 -1.40 -3.07 -15.00
C MET A 256 -1.71 -2.19 -16.20
N ARG A 257 -1.40 -2.65 -17.42
CA ARG A 257 -1.59 -1.89 -18.67
C ARG A 257 -2.95 -2.15 -19.34
N ASP A 258 -3.71 -3.09 -18.79
CA ASP A 258 -5.03 -3.48 -19.26
C ASP A 258 -6.02 -2.30 -19.17
N LYS A 259 -6.90 -2.20 -20.17
CA LYS A 259 -7.94 -1.17 -20.22
C LYS A 259 -9.26 -1.74 -19.70
N PHE A 260 -9.77 -1.17 -18.62
CA PHE A 260 -11.02 -1.59 -18.00
C PHE A 260 -12.18 -0.72 -18.48
N GLN A 261 -13.23 -1.34 -19.03
CA GLN A 261 -14.46 -0.66 -19.44
C GLN A 261 -15.43 -0.54 -18.26
N ASN A 262 -16.25 0.52 -18.24
CA ASN A 262 -17.30 0.74 -17.22
C ASN A 262 -16.81 0.67 -15.76
N SER A 263 -15.55 1.08 -15.54
CA SER A 263 -14.85 0.94 -14.26
C SER A 263 -14.87 2.20 -13.40
N ARG A 264 -15.25 3.36 -13.95
CA ARG A 264 -15.25 4.62 -13.21
C ARG A 264 -16.34 4.65 -12.13
N PRO A 265 -16.07 5.23 -10.95
CA PRO A 265 -17.09 5.41 -9.94
C PRO A 265 -18.07 6.52 -10.37
N PRO A 266 -19.34 6.45 -9.95
CA PRO A 266 -20.32 7.49 -10.27
C PRO A 266 -20.04 8.81 -9.53
N SER A 267 -19.40 8.75 -8.36
CA SER A 267 -18.91 9.92 -7.60
C SER A 267 -17.71 9.52 -6.73
N PRO A 268 -16.93 10.48 -6.20
CA PRO A 268 -15.88 10.20 -5.22
C PRO A 268 -16.40 9.47 -3.97
N GLU A 269 -17.58 9.85 -3.47
CA GLU A 269 -18.20 9.23 -2.30
C GLU A 269 -18.55 7.76 -2.55
N ALA A 270 -19.02 7.44 -3.77
CA ALA A 270 -19.29 6.05 -4.14
C ALA A 270 -18.02 5.19 -4.23
N PHE A 271 -16.86 5.81 -4.51
CA PHE A 271 -15.57 5.13 -4.42
C PHE A 271 -15.21 4.82 -2.96
N ASP A 272 -15.39 5.79 -2.06
CA ASP A 272 -15.11 5.61 -0.63
C ASP A 272 -16.07 4.59 0.02
N GLU A 273 -17.35 4.61 -0.34
CA GLU A 273 -18.32 3.60 0.09
C GLU A 273 -17.93 2.20 -0.38
N MET A 274 -17.46 2.08 -1.62
CA MET A 274 -16.98 0.82 -2.19
C MET A 274 -15.73 0.32 -1.45
N LEU A 275 -14.77 1.19 -1.09
CA LEU A 275 -13.63 0.82 -0.26
C LEU A 275 -14.04 0.32 1.12
N LYS A 276 -14.97 1.03 1.79
CA LYS A 276 -15.51 0.60 3.10
C LYS A 276 -16.20 -0.76 3.00
N ALA A 277 -17.00 -0.95 1.96
CA ALA A 277 -17.67 -2.21 1.72
C ALA A 277 -16.65 -3.34 1.49
N MET A 278 -15.65 -3.12 0.63
CA MET A 278 -14.58 -4.09 0.38
C MET A 278 -13.90 -4.57 1.67
N GLN A 279 -13.55 -3.64 2.55
CA GLN A 279 -12.92 -3.97 3.83
C GLN A 279 -13.85 -4.81 4.73
N GLN A 280 -15.15 -4.54 4.72
CA GLN A 280 -16.15 -5.28 5.49
C GLN A 280 -16.43 -6.70 4.98
N TRP A 281 -16.01 -7.04 3.75
CA TRP A 281 -16.25 -8.39 3.20
C TRP A 281 -15.36 -9.44 3.86
N THR A 282 -14.27 -9.02 4.48
CA THR A 282 -13.19 -9.89 4.97
C THR A 282 -12.72 -9.58 6.39
N THR A 283 -13.48 -8.74 7.11
CA THR A 283 -13.39 -8.54 8.57
C THR A 283 -14.32 -9.45 9.33
#